data_AF-A0A8J2JZ70-F1
#
_entry.id   AF-A0A8J2JZ70-F1
#
_cell.length_a   1.000
_cell.length_b   1.000
_cell.length_c   1.000
_cell.angle_alpha   90.00
_cell.angle_beta   90.00
_cell.angle_gamma   90.00
#
_symmetry.space_group_name_H-M   'P 1'
#
loop_
_entity.id
_entity.type
_entity.pdbx_description
1 polymer ?
#
loop_
_entity_poly.entity_id
_entity_poly.type
_entity_poly.pdbx_seq_one_letter_code
_entity_poly.pdbx_strand_id
1 'polypeptide(L)'
;MKVFNFRNINLEHVTRNWLSISLIISVTRGEENNKAAVQSTTFQWCGNASGIITNSQSTPIFEIPESLSEDLKKFEIRLKPVNFSCPDGTHAHIFYLGKERHLGASLTHETEFSPSGFFRYEDFYYPPEAFCIVEWTQSHVAVRVCGKFSQEGSFSSLPDCGNSSHCIPKCCPMNTLLTSSADGHAQCEPSFNNSAWLRPILYTKEFQEAYSLKTVFFFIQILSSEGATGGALTAKNRDLRKLYYFDNHCARVVEDGTLYYVENFKWIQVPRTNYCLDGIQSHDASLDRRQHFHGQKLHYGFMINKNSKPSRPPWVAAVFISASVIFFLTLLVHLLLWKEQHIQGWLAMSEFATLCLSHLAYGMHILTFKRTRSFECIAIGVVRHFSYLSQYCWLTMICLNLFVAFRKLRIVKGDQNNVGS
;
A
#
# COMPACT_ATOMS: atom_id res chain seq x y z
N MET A 1 37.42 -42.18 -15.47
CA MET A 1 37.51 -42.23 -16.94
C MET A 1 36.43 -43.20 -17.43
N LYS A 2 35.26 -42.67 -17.80
CA LYS A 2 34.11 -43.46 -18.29
C LYS A 2 33.79 -42.94 -19.68
N VAL A 3 34.01 -43.79 -20.68
CA VAL A 3 33.64 -43.57 -22.08
C VAL A 3 32.15 -43.88 -22.20
N PHE A 4 31.34 -42.87 -22.53
CA PHE A 4 29.95 -43.08 -22.91
C PHE A 4 29.82 -42.96 -24.42
N ASN A 5 29.27 -44.02 -24.99
CA ASN A 5 29.06 -44.26 -26.41
C ASN A 5 27.65 -43.76 -26.76
N PHE A 6 27.53 -42.74 -27.62
CA PHE A 6 26.23 -42.24 -28.07
C PHE A 6 25.77 -43.05 -29.29
N ARG A 7 24.65 -43.77 -29.14
CA ARG A 7 23.87 -44.33 -30.25
C ARG A 7 22.86 -43.29 -30.74
N ASN A 8 22.71 -43.27 -32.06
CA ASN A 8 21.77 -42.51 -32.87
C ASN A 8 20.35 -42.42 -32.26
N ILE A 9 19.85 -41.19 -32.15
CA ILE A 9 18.43 -40.87 -32.04
C ILE A 9 18.03 -40.19 -33.35
N ASN A 10 17.05 -40.78 -34.04
CA ASN A 10 16.42 -40.23 -35.23
C ASN A 10 15.76 -38.88 -34.88
N LEU A 11 16.15 -37.82 -35.59
CA LEU A 11 15.44 -36.54 -35.63
C LEU A 11 14.49 -36.54 -36.84
N GLU A 12 13.21 -36.72 -36.58
CA GLU A 12 12.14 -36.19 -37.44
C GLU A 12 11.18 -35.39 -36.57
N HIS A 13 11.44 -34.08 -36.44
CA HIS A 13 10.42 -33.02 -36.40
C HIS A 13 11.11 -31.64 -36.25
N VAL A 14 10.36 -30.60 -36.64
CA VAL A 14 10.59 -29.15 -36.50
C VAL A 14 11.09 -28.46 -37.78
N THR A 15 10.15 -28.18 -38.68
CA THR A 15 10.25 -27.06 -39.63
C THR A 15 9.04 -26.14 -39.45
N ARG A 16 9.23 -25.06 -38.69
CA ARG A 16 8.58 -23.74 -38.85
C ARG A 16 9.35 -22.75 -37.97
N ASN A 17 10.56 -22.41 -38.42
CA ASN A 17 11.33 -21.32 -37.84
C ASN A 17 10.68 -19.99 -38.24
N TRP A 18 10.04 -19.33 -37.28
CA TRP A 18 9.74 -17.90 -37.38
C TRP A 18 11.01 -17.14 -36.99
N LEU A 19 11.61 -16.44 -37.95
CA LEU A 19 12.74 -15.53 -37.72
C LEU A 19 12.23 -14.27 -37.01
N SER A 20 12.73 -14.02 -35.80
CA SER A 20 12.39 -12.85 -35.01
C SER A 20 13.47 -11.78 -35.17
N ILE A 21 13.20 -10.74 -35.96
CA ILE A 21 14.03 -9.53 -36.01
C ILE A 21 13.49 -8.54 -34.97
N SER A 22 14.35 -8.07 -34.07
CA SER A 22 14.06 -6.95 -33.17
C SER A 22 14.67 -5.68 -33.74
N LEU A 23 13.83 -4.74 -34.19
CA LEU A 23 14.23 -3.38 -34.55
C LEU A 23 13.61 -2.41 -33.53
N ILE A 24 14.44 -1.55 -32.95
CA ILE A 24 14.02 -0.44 -32.07
C ILE A 24 13.96 0.80 -32.96
N ILE A 25 12.78 1.43 -33.05
CA ILE A 25 12.62 2.73 -33.70
C ILE A 25 12.18 3.73 -32.63
N SER A 26 13.09 4.62 -32.24
CA SER A 26 12.76 5.89 -31.60
C SER A 26 12.63 6.96 -32.70
N VAL A 27 11.62 7.82 -32.59
CA VAL A 27 11.53 9.03 -33.43
C VAL A 27 11.54 10.24 -32.52
N THR A 28 12.57 11.07 -32.70
CA THR A 28 12.57 12.48 -32.31
C THR A 28 11.96 13.29 -33.45
N ARG A 29 11.19 14.33 -33.13
CA ARG A 29 10.74 15.31 -34.13
C ARG A 29 11.60 16.57 -34.03
N GLY A 30 12.08 17.03 -35.18
CA GLY A 30 12.77 18.32 -35.32
C GLY A 30 11.88 19.50 -34.91
N GLU A 31 12.53 20.51 -34.33
CA GLU A 31 11.94 21.77 -33.89
C GLU A 31 11.18 22.47 -35.02
N GLU A 32 9.96 22.93 -34.72
CA GLU A 32 9.66 24.35 -34.79
C GLU A 32 8.40 24.67 -33.95
N ASN A 33 8.65 25.38 -32.85
CA ASN A 33 7.75 26.25 -32.09
C ASN A 33 6.48 25.63 -31.46
N ASN A 34 6.59 25.32 -30.15
CA ASN A 34 5.50 25.14 -29.19
C ASN A 34 4.43 24.10 -29.53
N LYS A 35 4.83 22.85 -29.81
CA LYS A 35 3.89 21.72 -29.87
C LYS A 35 4.15 20.73 -28.76
N ALA A 36 3.07 20.35 -28.07
CA ALA A 36 3.05 19.33 -27.04
C ALA A 36 3.80 18.07 -27.50
N ALA A 37 4.61 17.50 -26.62
CA ALA A 37 5.36 16.29 -26.91
C ALA A 37 4.38 15.17 -27.33
N VAL A 38 4.49 14.69 -28.57
CA VAL A 38 3.73 13.54 -29.04
C VAL A 38 4.32 12.31 -28.36
N GLN A 39 3.51 11.65 -27.55
CA GLN A 39 3.91 10.44 -26.85
C GLN A 39 3.70 9.25 -27.81
N SER A 40 4.75 8.47 -28.05
CA SER A 40 4.65 7.22 -28.81
C SER A 40 4.55 6.06 -27.86
N THR A 41 3.53 5.22 -28.06
CA THR A 41 3.31 4.00 -27.27
C THR A 41 3.36 2.81 -28.23
N THR A 42 4.19 1.83 -27.89
CA THR A 42 4.36 0.61 -28.70
C THR A 42 3.53 -0.51 -28.08
N PHE A 43 2.70 -1.15 -28.89
CA PHE A 43 1.88 -2.29 -28.50
C PHE A 43 2.38 -3.57 -29.17
N GLN A 44 2.05 -4.72 -28.57
CA GLN A 44 2.35 -6.02 -29.15
C GLN A 44 1.25 -6.42 -30.13
N TRP A 45 1.64 -6.95 -31.29
CA TRP A 45 0.75 -7.51 -32.31
C TRP A 45 0.98 -9.01 -32.43
N CYS A 46 -0.11 -9.78 -32.36
CA CYS A 46 -0.11 -11.23 -32.42
C CYS A 46 -1.04 -11.80 -33.51
N GLY A 47 -1.60 -10.94 -34.37
CA GLY A 47 -2.39 -11.35 -35.52
C GLY A 47 -1.54 -11.98 -36.64
N ASN A 48 -2.16 -12.83 -37.45
CA ASN A 48 -1.51 -13.35 -38.66
C ASN A 48 -1.18 -12.18 -39.61
N ALA A 49 0.04 -12.16 -40.15
CA ALA A 49 0.52 -11.08 -41.02
C ALA A 49 -0.24 -10.94 -42.36
N SER A 50 -1.23 -11.79 -42.62
CA SER A 50 -1.97 -11.87 -43.88
C SER A 50 -2.84 -10.65 -44.22
N GLY A 51 -3.03 -9.71 -43.29
CA GLY A 51 -3.76 -8.45 -43.52
C GLY A 51 -2.89 -7.19 -43.53
N ILE A 52 -1.57 -7.30 -43.28
CA ILE A 52 -0.68 -6.14 -43.21
C ILE A 52 0.03 -6.01 -44.56
N ILE A 53 -0.32 -4.96 -45.33
CA ILE A 53 0.45 -4.57 -46.52
C ILE A 53 1.79 -4.02 -46.03
N THR A 54 2.78 -4.89 -45.85
CA THR A 54 4.13 -4.48 -45.48
C THR A 54 4.87 -4.01 -46.73
N ASN A 55 5.01 -2.70 -46.92
CA ASN A 55 6.20 -2.19 -47.61
C ASN A 55 7.38 -2.45 -46.67
N SER A 56 8.41 -3.14 -47.17
CA SER A 56 9.42 -3.89 -46.42
C SER A 56 10.36 -3.10 -45.50
N GLN A 57 10.07 -1.83 -45.17
CA GLN A 57 10.94 -0.98 -44.35
C GLN A 57 10.22 -0.03 -43.37
N SER A 58 8.89 0.00 -43.30
CA SER A 58 8.17 0.84 -42.33
C SER A 58 7.29 0.01 -41.39
N THR A 59 7.35 0.32 -40.10
CA THR A 59 6.31 -0.12 -39.14
C THR A 59 4.96 0.38 -39.64
N PRO A 60 3.95 -0.49 -39.83
CA PRO A 60 2.64 -0.05 -40.27
C PRO A 60 2.08 0.98 -39.28
N ILE A 61 1.75 2.17 -39.79
CA ILE A 61 1.03 3.21 -39.05
C ILE A 61 -0.45 2.90 -39.26
N PHE A 62 -1.17 2.64 -38.18
CA PHE A 62 -2.61 2.39 -38.24
C PHE A 62 -3.36 3.69 -38.00
N GLU A 63 -4.35 3.98 -38.84
CA GLU A 63 -5.34 5.01 -38.54
C GLU A 63 -6.22 4.51 -37.38
N ILE A 64 -6.46 5.40 -36.42
CA ILE A 64 -7.24 5.09 -35.23
C ILE A 64 -8.72 5.16 -35.59
N PRO A 65 -9.49 4.07 -35.42
CA PRO A 65 -10.93 4.06 -35.63
C PRO A 65 -11.62 5.29 -35.03
N GLU A 66 -12.51 5.94 -35.78
CA GLU A 66 -13.28 7.08 -35.28
C GLU A 66 -14.11 6.76 -34.03
N SER A 67 -14.39 5.47 -33.80
CA SER A 67 -15.12 4.96 -32.66
C SER A 67 -14.30 4.87 -31.36
N LEU A 68 -12.98 4.97 -31.43
CA LEU A 68 -12.12 5.00 -30.24
C LEU A 68 -12.04 6.43 -29.67
N SER A 69 -11.80 6.52 -28.35
CA SER A 69 -11.73 7.80 -27.62
C SER A 69 -10.95 8.88 -28.38
N GLU A 70 -11.46 10.12 -28.37
CA GLU A 70 -10.76 11.32 -28.87
C GLU A 70 -9.33 11.44 -28.32
N ASP A 71 -9.09 10.89 -27.13
CA ASP A 71 -7.76 10.89 -26.53
C ASP A 71 -6.80 9.94 -27.25
N LEU A 72 -7.27 8.81 -27.80
CA LEU A 72 -6.41 7.91 -28.57
C LEU A 72 -5.94 8.53 -29.87
N LYS A 73 -6.75 9.39 -30.51
CA LYS A 73 -6.38 10.12 -31.73
C LYS A 73 -5.12 10.98 -31.58
N LYS A 74 -4.68 11.26 -30.34
CA LYS A 74 -3.48 12.05 -30.04
C LYS A 74 -2.19 11.22 -30.04
N PHE A 75 -2.27 9.89 -30.17
CA PHE A 75 -1.11 8.99 -30.05
C PHE A 75 -0.72 8.35 -31.37
N GLU A 76 0.60 8.21 -31.57
CA GLU A 76 1.14 7.37 -32.64
C GLU A 76 1.26 5.93 -32.12
N ILE A 77 0.38 5.05 -32.60
CA ILE A 77 0.33 3.64 -32.22
C ILE A 77 1.30 2.87 -33.10
N ARG A 78 2.32 2.25 -32.48
CA ARG A 78 3.25 1.37 -33.18
C ARG A 78 3.00 -0.07 -32.77
N LEU A 79 2.81 -0.95 -33.74
CA LEU A 79 2.62 -2.37 -33.50
C LEU A 79 3.92 -3.14 -33.74
N LYS A 80 4.36 -3.89 -32.73
CA LYS A 80 5.50 -4.80 -32.84
C LYS A 80 4.99 -6.24 -32.92
N PRO A 81 5.35 -7.03 -33.94
CA PRO A 81 4.99 -8.44 -33.96
C PRO A 81 5.68 -9.17 -32.80
N VAL A 82 4.91 -9.92 -32.02
CA VAL A 82 5.42 -10.72 -30.90
C VAL A 82 4.79 -12.10 -30.94
N ASN A 83 5.59 -13.12 -30.69
CA ASN A 83 5.06 -14.46 -30.45
C ASN A 83 4.46 -14.49 -29.05
N PHE A 84 3.18 -14.14 -28.94
CA PHE A 84 2.48 -14.00 -27.66
C PHE A 84 2.03 -15.37 -27.17
N SER A 85 2.65 -15.85 -26.10
CA SER A 85 2.27 -17.07 -25.38
C SER A 85 1.96 -16.73 -23.93
N CYS A 86 0.80 -17.16 -23.43
CA CYS A 86 0.48 -16.96 -22.02
C CYS A 86 1.42 -17.78 -21.14
N PRO A 87 2.07 -17.18 -20.12
CA PRO A 87 3.16 -17.80 -19.36
C PRO A 87 2.79 -19.10 -18.63
N ASP A 88 1.50 -19.37 -18.42
CA ASP A 88 1.01 -20.53 -17.67
C ASP A 88 0.15 -21.51 -18.51
N GLY A 89 0.24 -21.44 -19.85
CA GLY A 89 -0.61 -22.26 -20.74
C GLY A 89 -2.10 -21.91 -20.67
N THR A 90 -2.42 -20.73 -20.14
CA THR A 90 -3.80 -20.26 -20.03
C THR A 90 -4.37 -19.87 -21.39
N HIS A 91 -5.71 -19.94 -21.49
CA HIS A 91 -6.41 -19.57 -22.70
C HIS A 91 -6.41 -18.06 -22.89
N ALA A 92 -6.16 -17.65 -24.14
CA ALA A 92 -6.14 -16.26 -24.51
C ALA A 92 -7.54 -15.86 -25.03
N HIS A 93 -8.14 -14.85 -24.42
CA HIS A 93 -9.46 -14.36 -24.83
C HIS A 93 -9.33 -13.12 -25.69
N ILE A 94 -10.09 -13.09 -26.77
CA ILE A 94 -10.15 -11.97 -27.71
C ILE A 94 -11.34 -11.10 -27.33
N PHE A 95 -11.07 -9.84 -27.03
CA PHE A 95 -12.07 -8.81 -26.77
C PHE A 95 -12.17 -7.86 -27.94
N TYR A 96 -13.39 -7.55 -28.37
CA TYR A 96 -13.64 -6.63 -29.47
C TYR A 96 -14.05 -5.26 -28.92
N LEU A 97 -13.27 -4.23 -29.27
CA LEU A 97 -13.50 -2.84 -28.93
C LEU A 97 -14.15 -2.16 -30.14
N GLY A 98 -15.47 -1.93 -30.16
CA GLY A 98 -16.15 -1.39 -31.33
C GLY A 98 -17.54 -0.82 -31.06
N LYS A 99 -18.06 -0.05 -32.03
CA LYS A 99 -19.34 0.69 -31.91
C LYS A 99 -20.57 -0.22 -32.04
N GLU A 100 -20.40 -1.40 -32.64
CA GLU A 100 -21.47 -2.38 -32.78
C GLU A 100 -21.69 -3.10 -31.45
N ARG A 101 -22.60 -2.55 -30.65
CA ARG A 101 -23.21 -3.26 -29.54
C ARG A 101 -23.84 -4.53 -30.10
N HIS A 102 -23.23 -5.69 -29.84
CA HIS A 102 -23.90 -6.96 -30.04
C HIS A 102 -25.21 -6.92 -29.25
N LEU A 103 -26.33 -6.90 -29.98
CA LEU A 103 -27.68 -6.87 -29.43
C LEU A 103 -27.87 -8.12 -28.55
N GLY A 104 -27.82 -7.97 -27.23
CA GLY A 104 -28.24 -9.05 -26.32
C GLY A 104 -27.76 -9.01 -24.87
N ALA A 105 -26.65 -8.33 -24.54
CA ALA A 105 -26.13 -8.29 -23.17
C ALA A 105 -25.86 -6.86 -22.70
N SER A 106 -26.67 -6.39 -21.74
CA SER A 106 -26.61 -5.04 -21.16
C SER A 106 -25.56 -4.95 -20.04
N LEU A 107 -24.30 -5.24 -20.34
CA LEU A 107 -23.17 -4.84 -19.49
C LEU A 107 -22.16 -4.07 -20.34
N THR A 108 -22.17 -2.75 -20.17
CA THR A 108 -21.15 -1.86 -20.73
C THR A 108 -19.86 -2.02 -19.93
N HIS A 109 -19.10 -3.08 -20.21
CA HIS A 109 -17.75 -3.17 -19.69
C HIS A 109 -16.93 -2.03 -20.29
N GLU A 110 -16.41 -1.14 -19.44
CA GLU A 110 -15.52 -0.07 -19.87
C GLU A 110 -14.19 -0.68 -20.29
N THR A 111 -13.83 -0.43 -21.54
CA THR A 111 -12.55 -0.86 -22.11
C THR A 111 -11.85 0.35 -22.70
N GLU A 112 -10.65 0.64 -22.22
CA GLU A 112 -9.88 1.81 -22.65
C GLU A 112 -8.39 1.48 -22.69
N PHE A 113 -7.64 2.16 -23.55
CA PHE A 113 -6.18 2.14 -23.51
C PHE A 113 -5.69 3.38 -22.78
N SER A 114 -4.79 3.21 -21.81
CA SER A 114 -4.11 4.34 -21.20
C SER A 114 -3.04 4.91 -22.15
N PRO A 115 -2.76 6.22 -22.08
CA PRO A 115 -1.54 6.86 -22.60
C PRO A 115 -0.25 6.10 -22.29
N SER A 116 -0.16 5.47 -21.11
CA SER A 116 1.00 4.65 -20.71
C SER A 116 1.04 3.25 -21.37
N GLY A 117 0.06 2.91 -22.21
CA GLY A 117 -0.02 1.66 -22.96
C GLY A 117 -0.69 0.50 -22.23
N PHE A 118 -1.26 0.73 -21.04
CA PHE A 118 -2.04 -0.28 -20.35
C PHE A 118 -3.39 -0.46 -21.05
N PHE A 119 -3.86 -1.70 -21.13
CA PHE A 119 -5.20 -2.01 -21.59
C PHE A 119 -6.10 -2.20 -20.37
N ARG A 120 -7.15 -1.40 -20.23
CA ARG A 120 -8.17 -1.56 -19.20
C ARG A 120 -9.27 -2.48 -19.71
N TYR A 121 -9.61 -3.47 -18.90
CA TYR A 121 -10.79 -4.27 -19.07
C TYR A 121 -11.47 -4.40 -17.71
N GLU A 122 -12.69 -3.87 -17.60
CA GLU A 122 -13.39 -3.75 -16.32
C GLU A 122 -12.58 -2.92 -15.31
N ASP A 123 -12.26 -3.51 -14.16
CA ASP A 123 -11.48 -2.89 -13.11
C ASP A 123 -9.98 -3.20 -13.22
N PHE A 124 -9.54 -3.96 -14.23
CA PHE A 124 -8.16 -4.40 -14.38
C PHE A 124 -7.41 -3.62 -15.44
N TYR A 125 -6.15 -3.31 -15.15
CA TYR A 125 -5.19 -2.75 -16.09
C TYR A 125 -4.11 -3.77 -16.40
N TYR A 126 -4.11 -4.19 -17.66
CA TYR A 126 -3.15 -5.09 -18.25
C TYR A 126 -1.95 -4.30 -18.75
N PRO A 127 -0.73 -4.61 -18.29
CA PRO A 127 0.48 -3.99 -18.84
C PRO A 127 0.70 -4.43 -20.30
N PRO A 128 1.46 -3.66 -21.10
CA PRO A 128 1.70 -3.94 -22.52
C PRO A 128 2.23 -5.34 -22.84
N GLU A 129 2.92 -5.98 -21.88
CA GLU A 129 3.46 -7.33 -22.04
C GLU A 129 2.42 -8.44 -21.79
N ALA A 130 1.27 -8.11 -21.20
CA ALA A 130 0.22 -9.06 -20.82
C ALA A 130 -0.94 -9.14 -21.82
N PHE A 131 -0.90 -8.36 -22.89
CA PHE A 131 -1.88 -8.41 -23.97
C PHE A 131 -1.23 -8.22 -25.33
N CYS A 132 -1.94 -8.61 -26.37
CA CYS A 132 -1.54 -8.35 -27.75
C CYS A 132 -2.77 -8.05 -28.60
N ILE A 133 -2.60 -7.22 -29.61
CA ILE A 133 -3.66 -6.90 -30.57
C ILE A 133 -3.67 -8.00 -31.65
N VAL A 134 -4.83 -8.61 -31.86
CA VAL A 134 -5.06 -9.68 -32.84
C VAL A 134 -5.58 -9.12 -34.15
N GLU A 135 -6.48 -8.15 -34.06
CA GLU A 135 -7.17 -7.57 -35.20
C GLU A 135 -7.33 -6.07 -34.99
N TRP A 136 -7.16 -5.30 -36.06
CA TRP A 136 -7.36 -3.85 -36.05
C TRP A 136 -8.09 -3.47 -37.33
N THR A 137 -9.36 -3.12 -37.20
CA THR A 137 -10.22 -2.67 -38.31
C THR A 137 -10.78 -1.29 -38.01
N GLN A 138 -11.42 -0.65 -39.00
CA GLN A 138 -12.09 0.64 -38.80
C GLN A 138 -13.28 0.57 -37.83
N SER A 139 -13.91 -0.59 -37.68
CA SER A 139 -15.09 -0.76 -36.82
C SER A 139 -14.73 -1.28 -35.42
N HIS A 140 -13.62 -2.00 -35.29
CA HIS A 140 -13.22 -2.57 -34.02
C HIS A 140 -11.72 -2.88 -33.88
N VAL A 141 -11.28 -3.01 -32.64
CA VAL A 141 -9.96 -3.52 -32.26
C VAL A 141 -10.12 -4.79 -31.44
N ALA A 142 -9.51 -5.89 -31.87
CA ALA A 142 -9.54 -7.15 -31.15
C ALA A 142 -8.28 -7.31 -30.30
N VAL A 143 -8.43 -7.32 -28.97
CA VAL A 143 -7.33 -7.43 -28.00
C VAL A 143 -7.37 -8.81 -27.35
N ARG A 144 -6.24 -9.51 -27.42
CA ARG A 144 -6.04 -10.77 -26.72
C ARG A 144 -5.33 -10.54 -25.40
N VAL A 145 -5.95 -10.95 -24.30
CA VAL A 145 -5.32 -10.95 -22.97
C VAL A 145 -5.13 -12.37 -22.45
N CYS A 146 -4.18 -12.54 -21.55
CA CYS A 146 -4.06 -13.77 -20.76
C CYS A 146 -4.93 -13.69 -19.51
N GLY A 147 -5.87 -14.62 -19.33
CA GLY A 147 -6.70 -14.79 -18.14
C GLY A 147 -6.79 -16.25 -17.69
N LYS A 148 -7.48 -16.57 -16.59
CA LYS A 148 -7.72 -17.97 -16.18
C LYS A 148 -9.18 -18.38 -16.43
N PHE A 149 -9.38 -19.63 -16.83
CA PHE A 149 -10.70 -20.25 -16.76
C PHE A 149 -11.02 -20.59 -15.29
N SER A 150 -12.19 -20.18 -14.81
CA SER A 150 -12.71 -20.68 -13.54
C SER A 150 -13.05 -22.17 -13.69
N GLN A 151 -12.93 -22.94 -12.61
CA GLN A 151 -13.30 -24.36 -12.59
C GLN A 151 -14.78 -24.60 -12.96
N GLU A 152 -15.61 -23.57 -12.88
CA GLU A 152 -17.03 -23.60 -13.26
C GLU A 152 -17.27 -23.45 -14.78
N GLY A 153 -16.21 -23.45 -15.60
CA GLY A 153 -16.33 -23.27 -17.06
C GLY A 153 -16.68 -21.84 -17.48
N SER A 154 -16.94 -20.94 -16.52
CA SER A 154 -17.02 -19.50 -16.76
C SER A 154 -15.61 -18.94 -16.95
N PHE A 155 -15.38 -18.26 -18.06
CA PHE A 155 -14.16 -17.48 -18.23
C PHE A 155 -14.16 -16.35 -17.21
N SER A 156 -13.11 -16.28 -16.40
CA SER A 156 -12.84 -15.12 -15.57
C SER A 156 -11.73 -14.33 -16.25
N SER A 157 -12.12 -13.19 -16.81
CA SER A 157 -11.20 -12.15 -17.26
C SER A 157 -10.35 -11.57 -16.13
N LEU A 158 -10.49 -12.03 -14.88
CA LEU A 158 -9.67 -11.55 -13.80
C LEU A 158 -8.30 -12.25 -13.83
N PRO A 159 -7.17 -11.51 -13.79
CA PRO A 159 -5.87 -12.10 -13.55
C PRO A 159 -5.91 -12.88 -12.23
N ASP A 160 -5.21 -14.01 -12.16
CA ASP A 160 -5.13 -14.80 -10.92
C ASP A 160 -4.24 -14.08 -9.91
N CYS A 161 -4.85 -13.14 -9.21
CA CYS A 161 -4.27 -12.36 -8.15
C CYS A 161 -3.94 -13.21 -6.91
N GLY A 162 -4.05 -14.54 -6.95
CA GLY A 162 -3.58 -15.45 -5.91
C GLY A 162 -2.05 -15.52 -5.87
N ASN A 163 -1.49 -16.61 -6.40
CA ASN A 163 -0.11 -17.00 -6.08
C ASN A 163 0.93 -16.67 -7.15
N SER A 164 0.54 -16.51 -8.43
CA SER A 164 1.51 -16.34 -9.53
C SER A 164 1.54 -14.93 -10.13
N SER A 165 0.47 -14.14 -10.00
CA SER A 165 0.44 -12.78 -10.55
C SER A 165 0.53 -11.71 -9.47
N HIS A 166 1.36 -10.71 -9.75
CA HIS A 166 1.58 -9.56 -8.88
C HIS A 166 0.48 -8.54 -9.14
N CYS A 167 -0.66 -8.68 -8.47
CA CYS A 167 -1.72 -7.67 -8.55
C CYS A 167 -1.54 -6.63 -7.45
N ILE A 168 -1.65 -5.36 -7.81
CA ILE A 168 -1.58 -4.23 -6.88
C ILE A 168 -2.89 -3.43 -6.98
N PRO A 169 -3.57 -3.20 -5.85
CA PRO A 169 -4.78 -2.38 -5.84
C PRO A 169 -4.39 -0.91 -6.08
N LYS A 170 -4.94 -0.28 -7.11
CA LYS A 170 -4.80 1.16 -7.41
C LYS A 170 -5.97 1.94 -6.86
N CYS A 171 -5.71 3.14 -6.33
CA CYS A 171 -6.77 3.99 -5.78
C CYS A 171 -7.54 4.73 -6.87
N CYS A 172 -6.83 5.19 -7.89
CA CYS A 172 -7.38 5.98 -8.99
C CYS A 172 -7.27 5.24 -10.33
N PRO A 173 -7.99 5.67 -11.38
CA PRO A 173 -7.75 5.21 -12.73
C PRO A 173 -6.30 5.43 -13.21
N MET A 174 -5.90 4.73 -14.26
CA MET A 174 -4.62 5.05 -14.92
C MET A 174 -4.63 6.51 -15.40
N ASN A 175 -3.47 7.17 -15.33
CA ASN A 175 -3.26 8.60 -15.67
C ASN A 175 -3.86 9.63 -14.71
N THR A 176 -4.45 9.18 -13.60
CA THR A 176 -4.83 10.07 -12.51
C THR A 176 -3.93 9.80 -11.31
N LEU A 177 -3.68 10.85 -10.54
CA LEU A 177 -2.90 10.83 -9.31
C LEU A 177 -3.82 11.10 -8.13
N LEU A 178 -3.45 10.55 -6.98
CA LEU A 178 -4.14 10.79 -5.73
C LEU A 178 -3.69 12.15 -5.16
N THR A 179 -4.57 13.12 -5.16
CA THR A 179 -4.35 14.44 -4.55
C THR A 179 -5.13 14.57 -3.25
N SER A 180 -4.67 15.44 -2.35
CA SER A 180 -5.43 15.84 -1.17
C SER A 180 -6.18 17.13 -1.48
N SER A 181 -7.50 17.11 -1.42
CA SER A 181 -8.31 18.33 -1.50
C SER A 181 -8.08 19.23 -0.29
N ALA A 182 -8.47 20.51 -0.40
CA ALA A 182 -8.39 21.47 0.70
C ALA A 182 -9.16 21.01 1.96
N ASP A 183 -10.20 20.19 1.79
CA ASP A 183 -10.99 19.61 2.87
C ASP A 183 -10.34 18.35 3.49
N GLY A 184 -9.17 17.95 2.99
CA GLY A 184 -8.45 16.74 3.41
C GLY A 184 -9.03 15.44 2.85
N HIS A 185 -9.86 15.52 1.80
CA HIS A 185 -10.37 14.34 1.09
C HIS A 185 -9.41 13.95 -0.03
N ALA A 186 -9.16 12.64 -0.17
CA ALA A 186 -8.41 12.14 -1.30
C ALA A 186 -9.26 12.20 -2.57
N GLN A 187 -8.73 12.77 -3.63
CA GLN A 187 -9.37 12.87 -4.96
C GLN A 187 -8.40 12.36 -6.03
N CYS A 188 -8.95 11.94 -7.16
CA CYS A 188 -8.17 11.50 -8.30
C CYS A 188 -8.16 12.62 -9.34
N GLU A 189 -7.00 13.25 -9.53
CA GLU A 189 -6.83 14.32 -10.51
C GLU A 189 -6.02 13.85 -11.71
N PRO A 190 -6.30 14.34 -12.93
CA PRO A 190 -5.49 14.05 -14.10
C PRO A 190 -4.02 14.41 -13.86
N SER A 191 -3.11 13.50 -14.19
CA SER A 191 -1.69 13.82 -14.12
C SER A 191 -1.31 14.76 -15.25
N PHE A 192 -0.68 15.89 -14.92
CA PHE A 192 -0.10 16.79 -15.92
C PHE A 192 1.06 16.16 -16.71
N ASN A 193 1.65 15.10 -16.16
CA ASN A 193 2.72 14.33 -16.80
C ASN A 193 2.20 12.92 -17.10
N ASN A 194 1.97 12.63 -18.39
CA ASN A 194 1.58 11.30 -18.86
C ASN A 194 2.60 10.18 -18.53
N SER A 195 3.74 10.53 -17.94
CA SER A 195 4.76 9.60 -17.43
C SER A 195 4.54 9.17 -15.98
N ALA A 196 3.53 9.70 -15.28
CA ALA A 196 3.29 9.45 -13.86
C ALA A 196 2.60 8.11 -13.57
N TRP A 197 2.93 7.07 -14.34
CA TRP A 197 2.43 5.73 -14.02
C TRP A 197 3.29 5.08 -12.95
N LEU A 198 2.65 4.27 -12.13
CA LEU A 198 3.23 3.70 -10.94
C LEU A 198 4.14 2.51 -11.30
N ARG A 199 5.44 2.62 -11.02
CA ARG A 199 6.36 1.48 -11.00
C ARG A 199 6.75 1.17 -9.54
N PRO A 200 5.84 0.56 -8.76
CA PRO A 200 6.16 0.27 -7.37
C PRO A 200 7.33 -0.73 -7.32
N ILE A 201 8.29 -0.45 -6.44
CA ILE A 201 9.34 -1.40 -6.12
C ILE A 201 8.69 -2.51 -5.28
N LEU A 202 8.74 -3.73 -5.79
CA LEU A 202 8.26 -4.91 -5.09
C LEU A 202 9.37 -5.49 -4.21
N TYR A 203 8.98 -6.06 -3.08
CA TYR A 203 9.88 -6.68 -2.12
C TYR A 203 9.58 -8.18 -1.98
N THR A 204 10.60 -8.97 -1.64
CA THR A 204 10.40 -10.36 -1.21
C THR A 204 9.80 -10.40 0.21
N LYS A 205 9.40 -11.59 0.68
CA LYS A 205 8.89 -11.78 2.06
C LYS A 205 9.94 -11.46 3.13
N GLU A 206 11.22 -11.58 2.79
CA GLU A 206 12.38 -11.22 3.60
C GLU A 206 12.71 -9.71 3.50
N PHE A 207 11.86 -8.95 2.82
CA PHE A 207 12.01 -7.52 2.55
C PHE A 207 13.29 -7.14 1.79
N GLN A 208 13.81 -8.04 0.96
CA GLN A 208 14.82 -7.68 -0.02
C GLN A 208 14.12 -7.07 -1.24
N GLU A 209 14.73 -6.08 -1.90
CA GLU A 209 14.19 -5.55 -3.15
C GLU A 209 14.14 -6.70 -4.16
N ALA A 210 12.92 -7.06 -4.58
CA ALA A 210 12.75 -8.02 -5.64
C ALA A 210 13.11 -7.28 -6.93
N TYR A 211 14.33 -7.49 -7.42
CA TYR A 211 14.72 -7.10 -8.77
C TYR A 211 13.89 -7.92 -9.75
N SER A 212 12.69 -7.43 -10.05
CA SER A 212 11.75 -8.17 -10.87
C SER A 212 11.29 -7.30 -12.03
N LEU A 213 11.77 -7.66 -13.22
CA LEU A 213 11.15 -7.44 -14.52
C LEU A 213 9.76 -8.12 -14.63
N LYS A 214 9.15 -8.52 -13.51
CA LYS A 214 7.90 -9.27 -13.50
C LYS A 214 6.75 -8.32 -13.81
N THR A 215 5.85 -8.82 -14.63
CA THR A 215 4.64 -8.14 -15.08
C THR A 215 3.72 -7.88 -13.88
N VAL A 216 3.48 -6.61 -13.56
CA VAL A 216 2.59 -6.18 -12.48
C VAL A 216 1.24 -5.80 -13.07
N PHE A 217 0.18 -6.40 -12.51
CA PHE A 217 -1.20 -6.07 -12.85
C PHE A 217 -1.73 -5.05 -11.85
N PHE A 218 -2.49 -4.08 -12.32
CA PHE A 218 -3.18 -3.16 -11.42
C PHE A 218 -4.67 -3.40 -11.51
N PHE A 219 -5.38 -3.22 -10.40
CA PHE A 219 -6.84 -3.21 -10.42
C PHE A 219 -7.38 -2.07 -9.59
N ILE A 220 -8.48 -1.47 -10.03
CA ILE A 220 -9.12 -0.38 -9.31
C ILE A 220 -9.76 -0.96 -8.06
N GLN A 221 -9.31 -0.47 -6.90
CA GLN A 221 -9.93 -0.80 -5.64
C GLN A 221 -10.45 0.47 -4.99
N ILE A 222 -11.76 0.66 -5.11
CA ILE A 222 -12.45 1.72 -4.39
C ILE A 222 -12.56 1.27 -2.94
N LEU A 223 -11.73 1.83 -2.06
CA LEU A 223 -11.85 1.64 -0.61
C LEU A 223 -13.13 2.32 -0.12
N SER A 224 -14.26 1.63 -0.28
CA SER A 224 -15.54 2.03 0.27
C SER A 224 -15.45 1.89 1.79
N SER A 225 -15.48 3.01 2.51
CA SER A 225 -15.85 2.97 3.94
C SER A 225 -17.37 2.80 4.00
N GLU A 226 -17.80 1.56 3.77
CA GLU A 226 -19.14 1.01 3.98
C GLU A 226 -20.31 1.80 3.36
N GLY A 227 -20.85 1.29 2.24
CA GLY A 227 -22.24 1.57 1.83
C GLY A 227 -22.50 2.39 0.56
N ALA A 228 -21.49 2.65 -0.28
CA ALA A 228 -21.71 3.30 -1.57
C ALA A 228 -21.54 2.31 -2.72
N THR A 229 -22.65 1.77 -3.22
CA THR A 229 -22.74 1.10 -4.51
C THR A 229 -22.56 2.12 -5.64
N GLY A 230 -21.54 1.93 -6.48
CA GLY A 230 -21.51 2.42 -7.87
C GLY A 230 -21.59 3.94 -8.06
N GLY A 231 -20.71 4.70 -7.43
CA GLY A 231 -20.53 6.12 -7.74
C GLY A 231 -19.05 6.47 -7.72
N ALA A 232 -18.63 7.32 -8.66
CA ALA A 232 -17.36 8.04 -8.60
C ALA A 232 -17.08 8.49 -7.15
N LEU A 233 -15.80 8.59 -6.76
CA LEU A 233 -15.32 9.02 -5.44
C LEU A 233 -15.87 10.41 -5.04
N THR A 234 -17.17 10.53 -4.79
CA THR A 234 -17.85 11.75 -4.38
C THR A 234 -17.72 11.82 -2.87
N ALA A 235 -16.61 12.43 -2.46
CA ALA A 235 -16.53 13.39 -1.37
C ALA A 235 -17.63 13.27 -0.31
N LYS A 236 -17.57 12.25 0.56
CA LYS A 236 -18.29 12.33 1.85
C LYS A 236 -17.82 11.41 2.98
N ASN A 237 -16.68 10.73 2.84
CA ASN A 237 -16.20 9.88 3.94
C ASN A 237 -14.98 10.46 4.66
N ARG A 238 -15.23 10.83 5.92
CA ARG A 238 -14.33 11.54 6.83
C ARG A 238 -13.25 10.66 7.45
N ASP A 239 -13.13 9.38 7.12
CA ASP A 239 -12.22 8.45 7.83
C ASP A 239 -10.97 8.00 7.05
N LEU A 240 -10.87 8.31 5.75
CA LEU A 240 -9.64 8.18 4.95
C LEU A 240 -8.63 9.32 5.28
N ARG A 241 -8.43 9.62 6.55
CA ARG A 241 -7.71 10.82 7.04
C ARG A 241 -6.18 10.76 7.00
N LYS A 242 -5.55 9.71 6.49
CA LYS A 242 -4.08 9.63 6.47
C LYS A 242 -3.60 9.09 5.12
N LEU A 243 -3.27 10.04 4.25
CA LEU A 243 -2.34 9.82 3.17
C LEU A 243 -0.97 9.57 3.80
N TYR A 244 -0.44 8.37 3.64
CA TYR A 244 0.91 8.06 4.08
C TYR A 244 1.85 8.24 2.90
N TYR A 245 2.81 9.15 3.04
CA TYR A 245 3.89 9.31 2.07
C TYR A 245 4.84 8.11 2.19
N PHE A 246 5.10 7.44 1.07
CA PHE A 246 6.22 6.51 0.97
C PHE A 246 7.52 7.31 1.04
N ASP A 247 8.15 7.26 2.20
CA ASP A 247 9.60 7.23 2.25
C ASP A 247 10.01 5.74 2.18
N ASN A 248 11.03 5.40 1.38
CA ASN A 248 11.40 3.99 1.07
C ASN A 248 11.71 3.13 2.31
N HIS A 249 11.80 3.75 3.48
CA HIS A 249 12.08 3.09 4.76
C HIS A 249 10.82 2.68 5.54
N CYS A 250 9.64 3.18 5.20
CA CYS A 250 8.45 3.11 6.07
C CYS A 250 7.31 2.23 5.54
N ALA A 251 7.32 1.86 4.26
CA ALA A 251 6.34 0.97 3.66
C ALA A 251 6.95 0.15 2.52
N ARG A 252 6.46 -1.08 2.33
CA ARG A 252 6.96 -2.06 1.36
C ARG A 252 5.78 -2.86 0.82
N VAL A 253 5.66 -2.98 -0.50
CA VAL A 253 4.71 -3.88 -1.15
C VAL A 253 5.44 -5.15 -1.50
N VAL A 254 5.02 -6.28 -0.95
CA VAL A 254 5.63 -7.58 -1.22
C VAL A 254 5.12 -8.13 -2.55
N GLU A 255 5.83 -9.07 -3.17
CA GLU A 255 5.45 -9.71 -4.43
C GLU A 255 4.00 -10.26 -4.42
N ASP A 256 3.52 -10.76 -3.29
CA ASP A 256 2.13 -11.18 -3.12
C ASP A 256 1.16 -9.99 -2.99
N GLY A 257 1.57 -8.78 -3.33
CA GLY A 257 0.80 -7.54 -3.20
C GLY A 257 0.32 -7.27 -1.78
N THR A 258 0.90 -7.87 -0.75
CA THR A 258 0.65 -7.48 0.64
C THR A 258 1.45 -6.22 0.95
N LEU A 259 0.83 -5.24 1.60
CA LEU A 259 1.51 -4.04 2.05
C LEU A 259 2.00 -4.24 3.49
N TYR A 260 3.27 -3.97 3.74
CA TYR A 260 3.85 -3.86 5.06
C TYR A 260 4.24 -2.41 5.32
N TYR A 261 3.91 -1.86 6.47
CA TYR A 261 4.35 -0.52 6.85
C TYR A 261 4.79 -0.48 8.31
N VAL A 262 5.67 0.46 8.65
CA VAL A 262 6.19 0.63 10.00
C VAL A 262 5.28 1.57 10.80
N GLU A 263 4.70 1.07 11.88
CA GLU A 263 3.97 1.88 12.86
C GLU A 263 4.43 1.49 14.27
N ASN A 264 4.87 2.48 15.06
CA ASN A 264 5.47 2.26 16.39
C ASN A 264 6.64 1.26 16.36
N PHE A 265 7.55 1.40 15.39
CA PHE A 265 8.72 0.52 15.19
C PHE A 265 8.38 -0.96 14.95
N LYS A 266 7.14 -1.27 14.57
CA LYS A 266 6.71 -2.62 14.20
C LYS A 266 6.19 -2.62 12.78
N TRP A 267 6.56 -3.65 12.02
CA TRP A 267 5.96 -3.92 10.72
C TRP A 267 4.54 -4.42 10.91
N ILE A 268 3.59 -3.70 10.31
CA ILE A 268 2.18 -4.08 10.27
C ILE A 268 1.86 -4.55 8.87
N GLN A 269 1.31 -5.76 8.77
CA GLN A 269 0.81 -6.34 7.54
C GLN A 269 -0.59 -5.81 7.25
N VAL A 270 -0.82 -5.39 6.00
CA VAL A 270 -2.12 -4.94 5.49
C VAL A 270 -2.47 -5.82 4.30
N PRO A 271 -3.56 -6.60 4.38
CA PRO A 271 -3.97 -7.43 3.27
C PRO A 271 -4.41 -6.57 2.10
N ARG A 272 -4.30 -7.13 0.89
CA ARG A 272 -4.57 -6.44 -0.38
C ARG A 272 -5.98 -5.82 -0.45
N THR A 273 -6.96 -6.43 0.21
CA THR A 273 -8.35 -5.93 0.31
C THR A 273 -8.52 -4.66 1.16
N ASN A 274 -7.51 -4.26 1.92
CA ASN A 274 -7.61 -3.17 2.89
C ASN A 274 -6.74 -1.97 2.54
N TYR A 275 -6.06 -1.99 1.39
CA TYR A 275 -5.33 -0.84 0.90
C TYR A 275 -5.47 -0.64 -0.60
N CYS A 276 -5.14 0.55 -1.06
CA CYS A 276 -4.85 0.83 -2.46
C CYS A 276 -3.62 1.74 -2.52
N LEU A 277 -2.91 1.72 -3.64
CA LEU A 277 -1.63 2.40 -3.87
C LEU A 277 -1.76 3.33 -5.09
N ASP A 278 -1.26 4.56 -4.98
CA ASP A 278 -1.21 5.47 -6.13
C ASP A 278 -0.05 6.45 -6.05
N GLY A 279 0.22 7.15 -7.15
CA GLY A 279 1.13 8.29 -7.14
C GLY A 279 0.47 9.49 -6.47
N ILE A 280 1.21 10.20 -5.62
CA ILE A 280 0.77 11.46 -5.02
C ILE A 280 1.51 12.61 -5.70
N GLN A 281 0.76 13.64 -6.07
CA GLN A 281 1.32 14.94 -6.38
C GLN A 281 1.31 15.79 -5.10
N SER A 282 2.49 16.01 -4.50
CA SER A 282 2.57 16.92 -3.35
C SER A 282 2.33 18.35 -3.84
N HIS A 283 1.26 18.97 -3.36
CA HIS A 283 0.94 20.37 -3.62
C HIS A 283 1.75 21.36 -2.77
N ASP A 284 2.75 20.89 -2.02
CA ASP A 284 3.67 21.74 -1.24
C ASP A 284 4.66 22.49 -2.15
N ALA A 285 4.12 23.28 -3.08
CA ALA A 285 4.81 24.27 -3.89
C ALA A 285 4.81 25.67 -3.24
N SER A 286 4.38 25.79 -1.98
CA SER A 286 4.17 27.10 -1.34
C SER A 286 5.39 27.68 -0.61
N LEU A 287 6.50 26.97 -0.40
CA LEU A 287 7.58 27.49 0.46
C LEU A 287 9.04 27.39 -0.02
N ASP A 288 9.35 26.90 -1.22
CA ASP A 288 10.72 27.09 -1.73
C ASP A 288 10.80 27.28 -3.25
N ARG A 289 10.49 28.50 -3.71
CA ARG A 289 10.64 28.94 -5.11
C ARG A 289 12.09 28.86 -5.65
N ARG A 290 13.09 28.52 -4.83
CA ARG A 290 14.51 28.52 -5.24
C ARG A 290 15.07 27.15 -5.54
N GLN A 291 14.35 26.06 -5.32
CA GLN A 291 14.79 24.74 -5.77
C GLN A 291 14.12 24.40 -7.09
N HIS A 292 14.75 24.84 -8.19
CA HIS A 292 14.55 24.28 -9.51
C HIS A 292 14.93 22.79 -9.49
N PHE A 293 14.01 21.93 -9.04
CA PHE A 293 14.17 20.50 -9.10
C PHE A 293 13.98 20.01 -10.53
N HIS A 294 15.11 19.89 -11.24
CA HIS A 294 15.26 18.84 -12.23
C HIS A 294 15.06 17.48 -11.52
N GLY A 295 13.88 16.89 -11.70
CA GLY A 295 13.51 15.57 -11.19
C GLY A 295 12.40 15.62 -10.15
N GLN A 296 11.15 15.75 -10.60
CA GLN A 296 9.98 15.45 -9.77
C GLN A 296 10.08 13.97 -9.34
N LYS A 297 10.49 13.72 -8.10
CA LYS A 297 10.38 12.39 -7.50
C LYS A 297 8.90 12.11 -7.29
N LEU A 298 8.35 11.16 -8.04
CA LEU A 298 6.99 10.69 -7.81
C LEU A 298 6.95 10.02 -6.43
N HIS A 299 6.23 10.59 -5.48
CA HIS A 299 6.00 9.97 -4.19
C HIS A 299 4.82 9.01 -4.30
N TYR A 300 4.93 7.85 -3.66
CA TYR A 300 3.83 6.90 -3.59
C TYR A 300 2.99 7.15 -2.35
N GLY A 301 1.69 6.98 -2.48
CA GLY A 301 0.71 7.08 -1.43
C GLY A 301 -0.06 5.80 -1.31
N PHE A 302 -0.36 5.40 -0.08
CA PHE A 302 -1.35 4.36 0.14
C PHE A 302 -2.45 4.84 1.07
N MET A 303 -3.65 4.34 0.82
CA MET A 303 -4.79 4.49 1.72
C MET A 303 -5.01 3.16 2.43
N ILE A 304 -5.12 3.17 3.75
CA ILE A 304 -5.53 1.98 4.53
C ILE A 304 -6.96 2.20 4.99
N ASN A 305 -7.81 1.18 4.80
CA ASN A 305 -9.09 1.13 5.48
C ASN A 305 -8.86 0.98 7.00
N LYS A 306 -9.02 2.09 7.75
CA LYS A 306 -8.76 2.14 9.20
C LYS A 306 -9.66 1.24 10.03
N ASN A 307 -10.74 0.70 9.47
CA ASN A 307 -11.59 -0.27 10.15
C ASN A 307 -10.80 -1.54 10.54
N SER A 308 -9.61 -1.77 9.95
CA SER A 308 -8.75 -2.91 10.28
C SER A 308 -7.75 -2.68 11.42
N LYS A 309 -7.64 -1.46 12.00
CA LYS A 309 -6.75 -1.31 13.16
C LYS A 309 -7.39 -2.02 14.36
N PRO A 310 -6.70 -2.96 15.03
CA PRO A 310 -7.17 -3.48 16.30
C PRO A 310 -7.22 -2.30 17.27
N SER A 311 -8.40 -1.70 17.41
CA SER A 311 -8.68 -0.76 18.47
C SER A 311 -8.27 -1.47 19.74
N ARG A 312 -7.36 -0.89 20.53
CA ARG A 312 -7.07 -1.44 21.85
C ARG A 312 -8.41 -1.69 22.52
N PRO A 313 -8.66 -2.90 23.00
CA PRO A 313 -10.02 -3.25 23.35
C PRO A 313 -10.43 -2.40 24.56
N PRO A 314 -11.65 -1.83 24.55
CA PRO A 314 -12.08 -0.81 25.52
C PRO A 314 -12.03 -1.31 26.97
N TRP A 315 -12.09 -2.63 27.18
CA TRP A 315 -11.95 -3.24 28.51
C TRP A 315 -10.60 -2.92 29.18
N VAL A 316 -9.53 -2.69 28.42
CA VAL A 316 -8.22 -2.32 29.01
C VAL A 316 -8.34 -1.00 29.76
N ALA A 317 -9.02 0.00 29.17
CA ALA A 317 -9.25 1.27 29.85
C ALA A 317 -10.06 1.09 31.14
N ALA A 318 -11.10 0.24 31.10
CA ALA A 318 -11.94 -0.05 32.26
C ALA A 318 -11.12 -0.68 33.41
N VAL A 319 -10.21 -1.61 33.10
CA VAL A 319 -9.31 -2.22 34.10
C VAL A 319 -8.45 -1.15 34.79
N PHE A 320 -7.79 -0.28 34.03
CA PHE A 320 -6.94 0.77 34.61
C PHE A 320 -7.73 1.78 35.45
N ILE A 321 -8.91 2.19 34.99
CA ILE A 321 -9.79 3.09 35.75
C ILE A 321 -10.26 2.40 37.04
N SER A 322 -10.69 1.14 36.98
CA SER A 322 -11.10 0.39 38.18
C SER A 322 -9.96 0.23 39.19
N ALA A 323 -8.74 -0.03 38.73
CA ALA A 323 -7.56 -0.10 39.59
C ALA A 323 -7.27 1.25 40.26
N SER A 324 -7.45 2.36 39.54
CA SER A 324 -7.27 3.70 40.12
C SER A 324 -8.24 3.99 41.26
N VAL A 325 -9.48 3.48 41.19
CA VAL A 325 -10.47 3.59 42.28
C VAL A 325 -9.99 2.84 43.53
N ILE A 326 -9.41 1.66 43.36
CA ILE A 326 -8.86 0.89 44.49
C ILE A 326 -7.71 1.67 45.16
N PHE A 327 -6.78 2.22 44.38
CA PHE A 327 -5.70 3.06 44.92
C PHE A 327 -6.22 4.33 45.62
N PHE A 328 -7.27 4.95 45.07
CA PHE A 328 -7.92 6.09 45.68
C PHE A 328 -8.56 5.74 47.03
N LEU A 329 -9.25 4.60 47.14
CA LEU A 329 -9.80 4.12 48.40
C LEU A 329 -8.70 3.82 49.42
N THR A 330 -7.59 3.21 48.99
CA THR A 330 -6.42 3.00 49.85
C THR A 330 -5.84 4.32 50.35
N LEU A 331 -5.75 5.34 49.49
CA LEU A 331 -5.30 6.69 49.86
C LEU A 331 -6.26 7.34 50.87
N LEU A 332 -7.57 7.16 50.69
CA LEU A 332 -8.58 7.64 51.64
C LEU A 332 -8.42 6.99 53.02
N VAL A 333 -8.18 5.68 53.08
CA VAL A 333 -7.91 4.98 54.34
C VAL A 333 -6.66 5.54 55.03
N HIS A 334 -5.59 5.82 54.28
CA HIS A 334 -4.38 6.45 54.82
C HIS A 334 -4.65 7.86 55.35
N LEU A 335 -5.47 8.65 54.64
CA LEU A 335 -5.90 9.98 55.09
C LEU A 335 -6.78 9.91 56.36
N LEU A 336 -7.64 8.90 56.49
CA LEU A 336 -8.44 8.71 57.71
C LEU A 336 -7.57 8.31 58.90
N LEU A 337 -6.48 7.58 58.66
CA LEU A 337 -5.47 7.20 59.65
C LEU A 337 -4.38 8.27 59.87
N TRP A 338 -4.64 9.54 59.52
CA TRP A 338 -3.66 10.63 59.56
C TRP A 338 -2.88 10.73 60.89
N LYS A 339 -3.56 10.49 62.01
CA LYS A 339 -2.96 10.62 63.36
C LYS A 339 -1.94 9.53 63.68
N GLU A 340 -2.05 8.36 63.05
CA GLU A 340 -1.19 7.19 63.29
C GLU A 340 -0.06 7.07 62.24
N GLN A 341 0.15 8.09 61.41
CA GLN A 341 1.11 8.01 60.32
C GLN A 341 2.56 8.24 60.77
N HIS A 342 3.33 7.14 60.76
CA HIS A 342 4.80 7.20 60.75
C HIS A 342 5.34 7.58 59.37
N ILE A 343 6.66 7.82 59.27
CA ILE A 343 7.36 8.11 58.00
C ILE A 343 7.05 7.06 56.91
N GLN A 344 6.86 5.80 57.31
CA GLN A 344 6.46 4.72 56.41
C GLN A 344 5.06 4.94 55.81
N GLY A 345 4.11 5.46 56.60
CA GLY A 345 2.76 5.80 56.14
C GLY A 345 2.79 6.90 55.08
N TRP A 346 3.61 7.94 55.29
CA TRP A 346 3.79 9.04 54.33
C TRP A 346 4.40 8.60 53.00
N LEU A 347 5.37 7.68 53.04
CA LEU A 347 5.98 7.10 51.85
C LEU A 347 4.97 6.23 51.08
N ALA A 348 4.22 5.38 51.80
CA ALA A 348 3.18 4.54 51.19
C ALA A 348 2.06 5.39 50.59
N MET A 349 1.60 6.43 51.29
CA MET A 349 0.57 7.34 50.80
C MET A 349 1.01 8.05 49.50
N SER A 350 2.26 8.52 49.45
CA SER A 350 2.80 9.15 48.23
C SER A 350 2.90 8.18 47.06
N GLU A 351 3.28 6.92 47.30
CA GLU A 351 3.30 5.86 46.28
C GLU A 351 1.89 5.51 45.77
N PHE A 352 0.90 5.40 46.67
CA PHE A 352 -0.48 5.15 46.25
C PHE A 352 -1.07 6.34 45.48
N ALA A 353 -0.71 7.57 45.83
CA ALA A 353 -1.13 8.77 45.11
C ALA A 353 -0.61 8.76 43.66
N THR A 354 0.67 8.44 43.46
CA THR A 354 1.28 8.39 42.11
C THR A 354 0.76 7.22 41.29
N LEU A 355 0.54 6.05 41.90
CA LEU A 355 -0.13 4.91 41.28
C LEU A 355 -1.55 5.24 40.83
N CYS A 356 -2.33 5.91 41.68
CA CYS A 356 -3.68 6.36 41.35
C CYS A 356 -3.66 7.28 40.12
N LEU A 357 -2.81 8.31 40.13
CA LEU A 357 -2.69 9.27 39.03
C LEU A 357 -2.18 8.62 37.74
N SER A 358 -1.20 7.72 37.81
CA SER A 358 -0.64 7.04 36.63
C SER A 358 -1.67 6.13 35.95
N HIS A 359 -2.44 5.36 36.73
CA HIS A 359 -3.47 4.47 36.22
C HIS A 359 -4.65 5.25 35.64
N LEU A 360 -5.07 6.34 36.31
CA LEU A 360 -6.12 7.22 35.81
C LEU A 360 -5.71 7.87 34.48
N ALA A 361 -4.50 8.44 34.41
CA ALA A 361 -3.98 9.06 33.19
C ALA A 361 -3.84 8.05 32.04
N TYR A 362 -3.44 6.81 32.33
CA TYR A 362 -3.35 5.74 31.34
C TYR A 362 -4.72 5.31 30.81
N GLY A 363 -5.70 5.11 31.71
CA GLY A 363 -7.08 4.80 31.34
C GLY A 363 -7.68 5.91 30.47
N MET A 364 -7.52 7.17 30.88
CA MET A 364 -7.95 8.33 30.11
C MET A 364 -7.29 8.39 28.74
N HIS A 365 -5.97 8.19 28.65
CA HIS A 365 -5.25 8.15 27.37
C HIS A 365 -5.83 7.12 26.39
N ILE A 366 -6.22 5.92 26.86
CA ILE A 366 -6.84 4.91 25.98
C ILE A 366 -8.21 5.38 25.46
N LEU A 367 -9.03 5.99 26.33
CA LEU A 367 -10.35 6.48 25.96
C LEU A 367 -10.29 7.72 25.05
N THR A 368 -9.31 8.58 25.25
CA THR A 368 -9.18 9.85 24.53
C THR A 368 -8.40 9.75 23.23
N PHE A 369 -7.64 8.66 23.01
CA PHE A 369 -6.76 8.46 21.84
C PHE A 369 -7.42 8.75 20.48
N LYS A 370 -8.74 8.54 20.35
CA LYS A 370 -9.47 8.79 19.10
C LYS A 370 -10.11 10.18 18.99
N ARG A 371 -10.25 10.93 20.09
CA ARG A 371 -11.19 12.07 20.16
C ARG A 371 -10.55 13.42 20.50
N THR A 372 -9.41 13.45 21.18
CA THR A 372 -8.89 14.70 21.74
C THR A 372 -7.94 15.45 20.80
N ARG A 373 -8.03 16.79 20.79
CA ARG A 373 -7.09 17.70 20.13
C ARG A 373 -5.69 17.58 20.74
N SER A 374 -4.69 18.18 20.08
CA SER A 374 -3.27 18.02 20.45
C SER A 374 -2.94 18.36 21.91
N PHE A 375 -3.49 19.46 22.46
CA PHE A 375 -3.10 19.93 23.80
C PHE A 375 -3.53 18.98 24.93
N GLU A 376 -4.78 18.50 24.93
CA GLU A 376 -5.28 17.57 25.94
C GLU A 376 -4.49 16.25 25.93
N CYS A 377 -4.17 15.75 24.73
CA CYS A 377 -3.36 14.55 24.57
C CYS A 377 -1.93 14.76 25.11
N ILE A 378 -1.34 15.93 24.87
CA ILE A 378 -0.03 16.31 25.41
C ILE A 378 -0.09 16.39 26.94
N ALA A 379 -1.10 17.06 27.50
CA ALA A 379 -1.27 17.18 28.95
C ALA A 379 -1.41 15.80 29.63
N ILE A 380 -2.25 14.91 29.09
CA ILE A 380 -2.38 13.53 29.60
C ILE A 380 -1.04 12.79 29.49
N GLY A 381 -0.31 12.96 28.39
CA GLY A 381 1.01 12.38 28.21
C GLY A 381 2.03 12.86 29.25
N VAL A 382 2.05 14.17 29.54
CA VAL A 382 2.90 14.79 30.55
C VAL A 382 2.56 14.27 31.95
N VAL A 383 1.27 14.32 32.35
CA VAL A 383 0.83 13.82 33.66
C VAL A 383 1.24 12.36 33.83
N ARG A 384 0.96 11.52 32.83
CA ARG A 384 1.36 10.11 32.85
C ARG A 384 2.87 9.95 33.04
N HIS A 385 3.68 10.68 32.28
CA HIS A 385 5.14 10.55 32.35
C HIS A 385 5.69 10.96 33.72
N PHE A 386 5.25 12.10 34.26
CA PHE A 386 5.65 12.56 35.59
C PHE A 386 5.17 11.62 36.70
N SER A 387 3.96 11.06 36.61
CA SER A 387 3.47 10.08 37.59
C SER A 387 4.32 8.81 37.60
N TYR A 388 4.74 8.30 36.43
CA TYR A 388 5.65 7.15 36.35
C TYR A 388 7.03 7.44 36.97
N LEU A 389 7.63 8.59 36.65
CA LEU A 389 8.90 8.99 37.26
C LEU A 389 8.79 9.14 38.78
N SER A 390 7.68 9.72 39.25
CA SER A 390 7.41 9.88 40.67
C SER A 390 7.24 8.51 41.37
N GLN A 391 6.59 7.54 40.72
CA GLN A 391 6.48 6.17 41.23
C GLN A 391 7.86 5.52 41.44
N TYR A 392 8.78 5.62 40.47
CA TYR A 392 10.14 5.11 40.63
C TYR A 392 10.89 5.80 41.78
N CYS A 393 10.70 7.11 41.94
CA CYS A 393 11.29 7.87 43.04
C CYS A 393 10.80 7.36 44.41
N TRP A 394 9.48 7.23 44.59
CA TRP A 394 8.90 6.77 45.85
C TRP A 394 9.24 5.31 46.16
N LEU A 395 9.22 4.42 45.17
CA LEU A 395 9.69 3.05 45.34
C LEU A 395 11.15 3.00 45.80
N THR A 396 12.01 3.86 45.24
CA THR A 396 13.41 3.98 45.67
C THR A 396 13.52 4.45 47.12
N MET A 397 12.71 5.43 47.53
CA MET A 397 12.67 5.93 48.91
C MET A 397 12.16 4.86 49.89
N ILE A 398 11.16 4.06 49.50
CA ILE A 398 10.66 2.92 50.29
C ILE A 398 11.77 1.88 50.47
N CYS A 399 12.46 1.50 49.40
CA CYS A 399 13.58 0.55 49.45
C CYS A 399 14.73 1.06 50.33
N LEU A 400 15.08 2.35 50.22
CA LEU A 400 16.10 2.97 51.07
C LEU A 400 15.70 2.95 52.55
N ASN A 401 14.44 3.28 52.85
CA ASN A 401 13.93 3.27 54.22
C ASN A 401 13.95 1.84 54.82
N LEU A 402 13.54 0.84 54.05
CA LEU A 402 13.64 -0.57 54.45
C LEU A 402 15.09 -0.99 54.70
N PHE A 403 16.01 -0.63 53.80
CA PHE A 403 17.44 -0.91 53.96
C PHE A 403 18.00 -0.31 55.26
N VAL A 404 17.69 0.97 55.54
CA VAL A 404 18.11 1.64 56.77
C VAL A 404 17.50 0.98 58.02
N ALA A 405 16.22 0.59 57.97
CA ALA A 405 15.55 -0.11 59.06
C ALA A 405 16.25 -1.45 59.38
N PHE A 406 16.56 -2.26 58.36
CA PHE A 406 17.28 -3.53 58.54
C PHE A 406 18.69 -3.33 59.08
N ARG A 407 19.40 -2.26 58.70
CA ARG A 407 20.71 -1.96 59.28
C ARG A 407 20.65 -1.67 60.77
N LYS A 408 19.61 -0.97 61.24
CA LYS A 408 19.41 -0.67 62.66
C LYS A 408 19.11 -1.91 63.50
N LEU A 409 18.43 -2.90 62.92
CA LEU A 409 18.12 -4.17 63.60
C LEU A 409 19.33 -5.11 63.77
N ARG A 410 20.45 -4.85 63.10
CA ARG A 410 21.59 -5.78 63.03
C ARG A 410 22.57 -5.73 64.21
N ILE A 411 22.28 -5.00 65.28
CA ILE A 411 23.21 -4.83 66.42
C ILE A 411 22.50 -5.19 67.73
N VAL A 412 22.34 -6.48 67.97
CA VAL A 412 22.42 -7.05 69.32
C VAL A 412 23.40 -8.20 69.21
N LYS A 413 24.69 -7.87 69.17
CA LYS A 413 25.74 -8.85 69.44
C LYS A 413 25.56 -9.14 70.93
N GLY A 414 24.99 -10.30 71.26
CA GLY A 414 24.79 -10.69 72.64
C GLY A 414 26.12 -10.58 73.38
N ASP A 415 26.18 -9.72 74.39
CA ASP A 415 27.23 -9.77 75.40
C ASP A 415 27.09 -11.11 76.12
N GLN A 416 27.77 -12.13 75.60
CA GLN A 416 27.95 -13.42 76.27
C GLN A 416 29.05 -13.36 77.35
N ASN A 417 29.58 -12.19 77.69
CA ASN A 417 30.76 -12.07 78.55
C ASN A 417 30.46 -11.67 80.01
N ASN A 418 29.36 -12.14 80.61
CA ASN A 418 29.13 -12.00 82.06
C ASN A 418 28.55 -13.28 82.70
N VAL A 419 29.17 -14.43 82.41
CA VAL A 419 29.11 -15.59 83.31
C VAL A 419 30.53 -16.13 83.42
N GLY A 420 31.26 -15.67 84.44
CA GLY A 420 32.65 -16.09 84.61
C GLY A 420 33.37 -15.37 85.74
N SER A 421 32.94 -15.70 86.97
CA SER A 421 33.74 -15.80 88.20
C SER A 421 34.41 -14.56 88.79
#